data_AF-A0A381W837-F1
#
_entry.id   AF-A0A381W837-F1
#
_cell.length_a   1.000
_cell.length_b   1.000
_cell.length_c   1.000
_cell.angle_alpha   90.00
_cell.angle_beta   90.00
_cell.angle_gamma   90.00
#
_symmetry.space_group_name_H-M   'P 1'
#
loop_
_entity.id
_entity.type
_entity.pdbx_description
1 polymer ?
#
loop_
_entity_poly.entity_id
_entity_poly.type
_entity_poly.pdbx_seq_one_letter_code
_entity_poly.pdbx_strand_id
1 'polypeptide(L)'
;MSSDEINQDEYAQDANNKEMLLDIFYKTKGNIDDINAAIDKKLFGNQKRSITIFEKYIRARLTLNPKVLNLADQQITPIEAAYLSQYPGLEKVEKLDLRKNRLGDEGLEVLLNSEKIRNVRELDLRNNQITRLGMVIMSNTKNLLNLQRLDLRVNKLGKRWEEKLKEQGQLPKLSELRIT
;
A
#
# COMPACT_ATOMS: atom_id res chain seq x y z
N MET A 1 24.94 -16.10 -18.89
CA MET A 1 25.16 -15.81 -17.45
C MET A 1 23.84 -15.31 -16.93
N SER A 2 23.10 -16.17 -16.22
CA SER A 2 21.65 -16.03 -15.97
C SER A 2 21.37 -14.98 -14.91
N SER A 3 20.34 -14.18 -15.16
CA SER A 3 19.87 -13.04 -14.38
C SER A 3 18.92 -13.41 -13.23
N ASP A 4 19.14 -14.57 -12.58
CA ASP A 4 18.20 -15.16 -11.59
C ASP A 4 18.83 -15.40 -10.21
N GLU A 5 19.84 -14.63 -9.82
CA GLU A 5 20.23 -14.49 -8.42
C GLU A 5 19.60 -13.21 -7.87
N ILE A 6 18.27 -13.22 -7.72
CA ILE A 6 17.64 -12.24 -6.83
C ILE A 6 18.12 -12.60 -5.43
N ASN A 7 18.83 -11.67 -4.83
CA ASN A 7 19.66 -11.85 -3.64
C ASN A 7 18.81 -12.38 -2.47
N GLN A 8 19.04 -13.63 -2.07
CA GLN A 8 18.33 -14.27 -0.93
C GLN A 8 18.51 -13.47 0.36
N ASP A 9 19.60 -12.70 0.48
CA ASP A 9 19.87 -11.83 1.62
C ASP A 9 18.93 -10.61 1.67
N GLU A 10 18.51 -10.07 0.52
CA GLU A 10 17.54 -8.96 0.42
C GLU A 10 16.13 -9.42 0.83
N TYR A 11 15.71 -10.60 0.35
CA TYR A 11 14.44 -11.22 0.76
C TYR A 11 14.40 -11.56 2.26
N ALA A 12 15.52 -12.05 2.81
CA ALA A 12 15.63 -12.34 4.24
C ALA A 12 15.53 -11.06 5.08
N GLN A 13 16.10 -9.95 4.61
CA GLN A 13 16.08 -8.67 5.29
C GLN A 13 14.69 -8.00 5.25
N ASP A 14 13.96 -8.13 4.14
CA ASP A 14 12.60 -7.62 3.99
C ASP A 14 11.55 -8.42 4.77
N ALA A 15 11.69 -9.75 4.83
CA ALA A 15 10.87 -10.59 5.70
C ALA A 15 11.08 -10.26 7.18
N ASN A 16 12.33 -10.01 7.58
CA ASN A 16 12.69 -9.57 8.94
C ASN A 16 12.05 -8.21 9.28
N ASN A 17 12.05 -7.26 8.33
CA ASN A 17 11.42 -5.96 8.51
C ASN A 17 9.90 -6.07 8.69
N LYS A 18 9.24 -6.96 7.94
CA LYS A 18 7.80 -7.21 8.04
C LYS A 18 7.41 -7.85 9.36
N GLU A 19 8.11 -8.91 9.76
CA GLU A 19 7.86 -9.62 11.02
C GLU A 19 8.15 -8.70 12.22
N MET A 20 9.19 -7.87 12.13
CA MET A 20 9.53 -6.86 13.13
C MET A 20 8.50 -5.73 13.24
N LEU A 21 7.97 -5.23 12.12
CA LEU A 21 6.91 -4.20 12.15
C LEU A 21 5.62 -4.73 12.78
N LEU A 22 5.27 -6.00 12.49
CA LEU A 22 4.15 -6.68 13.11
C LEU A 22 4.42 -6.92 14.61
N ASP A 23 5.62 -7.36 14.98
CA ASP A 23 6.01 -7.54 16.38
C ASP A 23 5.92 -6.25 17.20
N ILE A 24 6.39 -5.13 16.63
CA ILE A 24 6.26 -3.81 17.25
C ILE A 24 4.78 -3.47 17.41
N PHE A 25 3.96 -3.63 16.36
CA PHE A 25 2.55 -3.29 16.38
C PHE A 25 1.74 -4.11 17.41
N TYR A 26 2.07 -5.40 17.60
CA TYR A 26 1.34 -6.29 18.52
C TYR A 26 1.89 -6.31 19.97
N LYS A 27 3.18 -6.00 20.20
CA LYS A 27 3.74 -5.98 21.57
C LYS A 27 3.48 -4.68 22.32
N THR A 28 3.35 -3.55 21.64
CA THR A 28 3.00 -2.29 22.29
C THR A 28 1.49 -2.18 22.47
N LYS A 29 0.98 -2.51 23.66
CA LYS A 29 -0.40 -2.23 24.09
C LYS A 29 -0.66 -0.71 24.32
N GLY A 30 0.05 0.17 23.61
CA GLY A 30 0.20 1.60 23.92
C GLY A 30 -0.38 2.52 22.84
N ASN A 31 -0.50 3.81 23.20
CA ASN A 31 -0.95 4.90 22.32
C ASN A 31 -0.21 4.86 20.97
N ILE A 32 -0.89 5.20 19.87
CA ILE A 32 -0.31 5.26 18.51
C ILE A 32 0.94 6.14 18.46
N ASP A 33 1.02 7.17 19.31
CA ASP A 33 2.20 8.02 19.44
C ASP A 33 3.45 7.25 19.95
N ASP A 34 3.28 6.36 20.93
CA ASP A 34 4.36 5.54 21.48
C ASP A 34 4.84 4.50 20.47
N ILE A 35 3.90 3.94 19.68
CA ILE A 35 4.18 3.04 18.57
C ILE A 35 5.02 3.76 17.51
N ASN A 36 4.58 4.96 17.10
CA ASN A 36 5.28 5.75 16.11
C ASN A 36 6.70 6.13 16.57
N ALA A 37 6.86 6.52 17.84
CA ALA A 37 8.17 6.84 18.40
C ALA A 37 9.12 5.63 18.45
N ALA A 38 8.59 4.44 18.78
CA ALA A 38 9.37 3.20 18.77
C ALA A 38 9.81 2.79 17.35
N ILE A 39 8.92 2.96 16.37
CA ILE A 39 9.23 2.74 14.95
C ILE A 39 10.29 3.73 14.48
N ASP A 40 10.12 5.03 14.74
CA ASP A 40 11.07 6.07 14.37
C ASP A 40 12.46 5.80 14.94
N LYS A 41 12.55 5.45 16.25
CA LYS A 41 13.82 5.12 16.92
C LYS A 41 14.58 3.98 16.23
N LYS A 42 13.85 2.99 15.71
CA LYS A 42 14.43 1.80 15.06
C LYS A 42 14.77 2.02 13.58
N LEU A 43 14.15 2.99 12.93
CA LEU A 43 14.37 3.33 11.51
C LEU A 43 15.41 4.45 11.29
N PHE A 44 16.04 4.98 12.34
CA PHE A 44 17.03 6.06 12.24
C PHE A 44 18.17 5.71 11.26
N GLY A 45 18.46 6.66 10.36
CA GLY A 45 19.56 6.60 9.38
C GLY A 45 19.14 6.30 7.94
N ASN A 46 18.04 5.57 7.74
CA ASN A 46 17.68 5.03 6.41
C ASN A 46 16.40 5.62 5.80
N GLN A 47 15.58 6.38 6.54
CA GLN A 47 14.33 6.95 6.03
C GLN A 47 14.37 8.47 5.81
N LYS A 48 13.76 8.93 4.70
CA LYS A 48 13.62 10.36 4.38
C LYS A 48 12.59 11.11 5.27
N ARG A 49 11.67 10.39 5.92
CA ARG A 49 10.56 10.94 6.71
C ARG A 49 10.27 10.02 7.90
N SER A 50 10.00 10.59 9.07
CA SER A 50 9.54 9.85 10.25
C SER A 50 8.08 9.42 10.13
N ILE A 51 7.76 8.22 10.61
CA ILE A 51 6.41 7.66 10.66
C ILE A 51 5.49 8.53 11.52
N THR A 52 5.99 9.17 12.57
CA THR A 52 5.21 10.17 13.33
C THR A 52 4.74 11.33 12.43
N ILE A 53 5.60 11.85 11.56
CA ILE A 53 5.22 12.90 10.60
C ILE A 53 4.25 12.35 9.54
N PHE A 54 4.39 11.08 9.18
CA PHE A 54 3.44 10.39 8.30
C PHE A 54 2.04 10.28 8.89
N GLU A 55 1.95 9.81 10.12
CA GLU A 55 0.71 9.67 10.86
C GLU A 55 0.00 11.02 11.02
N LYS A 56 0.70 12.06 11.49
CA LYS A 56 0.11 13.40 11.68
C LYS A 56 -0.48 13.95 10.39
N TYR A 57 0.19 13.71 9.27
CA TYR A 57 -0.25 14.14 7.95
C TYR A 57 -1.54 13.42 7.50
N ILE A 58 -1.58 12.10 7.67
CA ILE A 58 -2.77 11.27 7.37
C ILE A 58 -3.94 11.72 8.24
N ARG A 59 -3.72 11.82 9.56
CA ARG A 59 -4.75 12.23 10.52
C ARG A 59 -5.37 13.57 10.14
N ALA A 60 -4.54 14.58 9.85
CA ALA A 60 -5.03 15.90 9.47
C ALA A 60 -5.97 15.87 8.24
N ARG A 61 -5.68 15.03 7.24
CA ARG A 61 -6.52 14.89 6.04
C ARG A 61 -7.82 14.17 6.32
N LEU A 62 -7.78 13.13 7.13
CA LEU A 62 -8.97 12.37 7.51
C LEU A 62 -9.87 13.13 8.49
N THR A 63 -9.32 14.07 9.27
CA THR A 63 -10.12 15.01 10.07
C THR A 63 -10.92 15.96 9.16
N LEU A 64 -10.34 16.42 8.07
CA LEU A 64 -11.04 17.29 7.10
C LEU A 64 -12.08 16.53 6.28
N ASN A 65 -11.71 15.33 5.81
CA ASN A 65 -12.61 14.47 5.07
C ASN A 65 -12.27 12.99 5.32
N PRO A 66 -13.06 12.27 6.14
CA PRO A 66 -12.76 10.88 6.47
C PRO A 66 -12.93 9.92 5.27
N LYS A 67 -13.59 10.36 4.20
CA LYS A 67 -13.86 9.55 3.00
C LYS A 67 -12.80 9.71 1.92
N VAL A 68 -11.96 10.74 1.99
CA VAL A 68 -11.00 11.06 0.92
C VAL A 68 -9.60 11.21 1.51
N LEU A 69 -8.71 10.34 1.10
CA LEU A 69 -7.31 10.39 1.49
C LEU A 69 -6.44 10.59 0.25
N ASN A 70 -5.93 11.82 0.09
CA ASN A 70 -4.99 12.17 -0.96
C ASN A 70 -3.56 12.14 -0.42
N LEU A 71 -2.79 11.16 -0.90
CA LEU A 71 -1.39 10.94 -0.60
C LEU A 71 -0.55 10.93 -1.89
N ALA A 72 -0.99 11.64 -2.92
CA ALA A 72 -0.25 11.76 -4.16
C ALA A 72 1.12 12.42 -3.94
N ASP A 73 2.16 11.87 -4.57
CA ASP A 73 3.51 12.45 -4.60
C ASP A 73 4.08 12.72 -3.19
N GLN A 74 3.94 11.73 -2.30
CA GLN A 74 4.40 11.79 -0.91
C GLN A 74 5.64 10.93 -0.67
N GLN A 75 6.26 10.42 -1.73
CA GLN A 75 7.42 9.52 -1.67
C GLN A 75 7.18 8.22 -0.86
N ILE A 76 5.91 7.81 -0.71
CA ILE A 76 5.48 6.65 0.09
C ILE A 76 6.18 5.37 -0.37
N THR A 77 6.84 4.72 0.57
CA THR A 77 7.59 3.46 0.44
C THR A 77 6.75 2.26 0.88
N PRO A 78 7.21 1.00 0.67
CA PRO A 78 6.53 -0.18 1.20
C PRO A 78 6.31 -0.13 2.73
N ILE A 79 7.23 0.49 3.48
CA ILE A 79 7.13 0.63 4.94
C ILE A 79 5.97 1.55 5.31
N GLU A 80 5.84 2.70 4.64
CA GLU A 80 4.71 3.62 4.85
C GLU A 80 3.39 3.01 4.35
N ALA A 81 3.41 2.20 3.29
CA ALA A 81 2.24 1.45 2.85
C ALA A 81 1.79 0.43 3.91
N ALA A 82 2.73 -0.29 4.53
CA ALA A 82 2.45 -1.21 5.64
C ALA A 82 1.89 -0.47 6.86
N TYR A 83 2.43 0.71 7.18
CA TYR A 83 1.87 1.56 8.23
C TYR A 83 0.43 1.99 7.90
N LEU A 84 0.22 2.52 6.69
CA LEU A 84 -1.09 2.97 6.23
C LEU A 84 -2.12 1.84 6.25
N SER A 85 -1.74 0.63 5.85
CA SER A 85 -2.63 -0.53 5.81
C SER A 85 -3.16 -0.93 7.19
N GLN A 86 -2.48 -0.55 8.27
CA GLN A 86 -2.92 -0.74 9.65
C GLN A 86 -3.63 0.47 10.24
N TYR A 87 -3.59 1.64 9.57
CA TYR A 87 -4.12 2.88 10.12
C TYR A 87 -5.65 2.81 10.30
N PRO A 88 -6.20 2.95 11.52
CA PRO A 88 -7.63 2.75 11.78
C PRO A 88 -8.55 3.66 10.96
N GLY A 89 -8.12 4.90 10.69
CA GLY A 89 -8.91 5.84 9.91
C GLY A 89 -9.13 5.43 8.45
N LEU A 90 -8.35 4.47 7.93
CA LEU A 90 -8.48 3.98 6.56
C LEU A 90 -9.82 3.27 6.33
N GLU A 91 -10.44 2.72 7.37
CA GLU A 91 -11.75 2.03 7.31
C GLU A 91 -12.88 2.93 6.80
N LYS A 92 -12.74 4.26 6.90
CA LYS A 92 -13.75 5.22 6.44
C LYS A 92 -13.50 5.73 5.02
N VAL A 93 -12.34 5.42 4.45
CA VAL A 93 -11.91 5.98 3.16
C VAL A 93 -12.64 5.30 2.01
N GLU A 94 -13.25 6.13 1.17
CA GLU A 94 -13.90 5.71 -0.08
C GLU A 94 -13.04 6.07 -1.31
N LYS A 95 -12.21 7.12 -1.22
CA LYS A 95 -11.30 7.55 -2.29
C LYS A 95 -9.87 7.63 -1.78
N LEU A 96 -9.00 6.79 -2.33
CA LEU A 96 -7.59 6.70 -1.96
C LEU A 96 -6.71 7.03 -3.17
N ASP A 97 -6.06 8.19 -3.12
CA ASP A 97 -5.09 8.61 -4.14
C ASP A 97 -3.66 8.37 -3.62
N LEU A 98 -2.99 7.38 -4.21
CA LEU A 98 -1.62 6.97 -3.91
C LEU A 98 -0.70 7.18 -5.12
N ARG A 99 -1.09 7.97 -6.11
CA ARG A 99 -0.28 8.14 -7.33
C ARG A 99 1.08 8.80 -7.06
N LYS A 100 2.05 8.55 -7.94
CA LYS A 100 3.40 9.11 -7.88
C LYS A 100 4.13 8.79 -6.57
N ASN A 101 3.97 7.57 -6.06
CA ASN A 101 4.73 7.10 -4.91
C ASN A 101 5.66 5.94 -5.33
N ARG A 102 6.20 5.22 -4.36
CA ARG A 102 7.16 4.13 -4.56
C ARG A 102 6.68 2.89 -3.81
N LEU A 103 5.41 2.53 -4.01
CA LEU A 103 4.82 1.38 -3.35
C LEU A 103 5.50 0.07 -3.76
N GLY A 104 5.87 -0.09 -5.04
CA GLY A 104 6.35 -1.37 -5.54
C GLY A 104 5.28 -2.45 -5.45
N ASP A 105 5.68 -3.71 -5.65
CA ASP A 105 4.76 -4.84 -5.54
C ASP A 105 4.54 -5.20 -4.05
N GLU A 106 5.54 -5.00 -3.21
CA GLU A 106 5.53 -5.26 -1.77
C GLU A 106 4.57 -4.32 -1.03
N GLY A 107 4.66 -3.01 -1.32
CA GLY A 107 3.75 -2.01 -0.77
C GLY A 107 2.30 -2.20 -1.24
N LEU A 108 2.11 -2.68 -2.48
CA LEU A 108 0.80 -3.07 -2.98
C LEU A 108 0.25 -4.29 -2.23
N GLU A 109 1.06 -5.32 -2.02
CA GLU A 109 0.67 -6.54 -1.31
C GLU A 109 0.18 -6.26 0.12
N VAL A 110 0.96 -5.49 0.89
CA VAL A 110 0.59 -5.16 2.27
C VAL A 110 -0.67 -4.30 2.33
N LEU A 111 -0.89 -3.42 1.35
CA LEU A 111 -2.11 -2.63 1.25
C LEU A 111 -3.31 -3.53 0.95
N LEU A 112 -3.20 -4.41 -0.06
CA LEU A 112 -4.28 -5.29 -0.51
C LEU A 112 -4.66 -6.39 0.49
N ASN A 113 -3.76 -6.73 1.42
CA ASN A 113 -4.04 -7.65 2.52
C ASN A 113 -4.77 -6.99 3.71
N SER A 114 -4.89 -5.66 3.73
CA SER A 114 -5.61 -4.97 4.80
C SER A 114 -7.13 -5.07 4.62
N GLU A 115 -7.84 -5.43 5.69
CA GLU A 115 -9.31 -5.35 5.69
C GLU A 115 -9.82 -3.91 5.73
N LYS A 116 -8.97 -2.93 6.05
CA LYS A 116 -9.36 -1.53 6.21
C LYS A 116 -9.66 -0.84 4.88
N ILE A 117 -9.22 -1.39 3.75
CA ILE A 117 -9.53 -0.84 2.42
C ILE A 117 -10.89 -1.31 1.86
N ARG A 118 -11.69 -2.07 2.63
CA ARG A 118 -12.98 -2.62 2.18
C ARG A 118 -13.98 -1.60 1.68
N ASN A 119 -13.90 -0.36 2.16
CA ASN A 119 -14.79 0.73 1.77
C ASN A 119 -14.27 1.55 0.58
N VAL A 120 -13.05 1.29 0.10
CA VAL A 120 -12.47 2.02 -1.03
C VAL A 120 -13.26 1.71 -2.31
N ARG A 121 -13.71 2.78 -2.96
CA ARG A 121 -14.43 2.79 -4.24
C ARG A 121 -13.57 3.31 -5.37
N GLU A 122 -12.68 4.25 -5.08
CA GLU A 122 -11.75 4.82 -6.06
C GLU A 122 -10.32 4.67 -5.55
N LEU A 123 -9.49 3.95 -6.31
CA LEU A 123 -8.08 3.72 -6.01
C LEU A 123 -7.21 4.19 -7.17
N ASP A 124 -6.38 5.19 -6.93
CA ASP A 124 -5.39 5.68 -7.89
C ASP A 124 -3.99 5.25 -7.48
N LEU A 125 -3.41 4.33 -8.24
CA LEU A 125 -2.09 3.74 -8.05
C LEU A 125 -1.14 4.12 -9.18
N ARG A 126 -1.43 5.18 -9.95
CA ARG A 126 -0.56 5.57 -11.07
C ARG A 126 0.86 5.87 -10.63
N ASN A 127 1.85 5.47 -11.42
CA ASN A 127 3.26 5.77 -11.15
C ASN A 127 3.71 5.32 -9.74
N ASN A 128 3.67 4.00 -9.50
CA ASN A 128 4.07 3.36 -8.25
C ASN A 128 5.11 2.25 -8.40
N GLN A 129 5.70 2.12 -9.59
CA GLN A 129 6.64 1.03 -9.94
C GLN A 129 6.05 -0.38 -9.81
N ILE A 130 4.72 -0.53 -9.81
CA ILE A 130 4.05 -1.83 -9.76
C ILE A 130 4.39 -2.62 -11.04
N THR A 131 4.69 -3.90 -10.89
CA THR A 131 5.09 -4.79 -12.00
C THR A 131 4.01 -5.84 -12.29
N ARG A 132 4.38 -6.86 -13.08
CA ARG A 132 3.53 -8.03 -13.33
C ARG A 132 3.24 -8.83 -12.07
N LEU A 133 4.16 -8.86 -11.10
CA LEU A 133 3.95 -9.56 -9.84
C LEU A 133 2.82 -8.89 -9.04
N GLY A 134 2.82 -7.56 -8.98
CA GLY A 134 1.73 -6.79 -8.38
C GLY A 134 0.36 -7.05 -9.01
N MET A 135 0.30 -7.39 -10.30
CA MET A 135 -0.95 -7.77 -10.95
C MET A 135 -1.47 -9.15 -10.53
N VAL A 136 -0.56 -10.10 -10.26
CA VAL A 136 -0.93 -11.39 -9.66
C VAL A 136 -1.52 -11.18 -8.27
N ILE A 137 -0.91 -10.31 -7.47
CA ILE A 137 -1.40 -9.94 -6.14
C ILE A 137 -2.79 -9.28 -6.27
N MET A 138 -2.95 -8.31 -7.17
CA MET A 138 -4.23 -7.63 -7.43
C MET A 138 -5.33 -8.62 -7.84
N SER A 139 -5.04 -9.63 -8.66
CA SER A 139 -6.05 -10.63 -9.04
C SER A 139 -6.55 -11.49 -7.87
N ASN A 140 -5.74 -11.64 -6.82
CA ASN A 140 -6.05 -12.51 -5.69
C ASN A 140 -6.63 -11.77 -4.47
N THR A 141 -6.69 -10.43 -4.49
CA THR A 141 -7.20 -9.67 -3.34
C THR A 141 -8.69 -9.91 -3.11
N LYS A 142 -9.07 -10.06 -1.84
CA LYS A 142 -10.47 -10.21 -1.39
C LYS A 142 -10.99 -8.99 -0.64
N ASN A 143 -10.15 -7.97 -0.48
CA ASN A 143 -10.47 -6.82 0.37
C ASN A 143 -11.03 -5.64 -0.41
N LEU A 144 -10.90 -5.60 -1.74
CA LEU A 144 -11.42 -4.51 -2.59
C LEU A 144 -12.88 -4.73 -3.05
N LEU A 145 -13.74 -5.14 -2.13
CA LEU A 145 -15.13 -5.55 -2.42
C LEU A 145 -16.02 -4.42 -2.96
N ASN A 146 -15.70 -3.17 -2.65
CA ASN A 146 -16.46 -1.99 -3.09
C ASN A 146 -15.77 -1.19 -4.18
N LEU A 147 -14.65 -1.67 -4.72
CA LEU A 147 -13.88 -0.93 -5.71
C LEU A 147 -14.67 -0.78 -7.01
N GLN A 148 -14.80 0.46 -7.46
CA GLN A 148 -15.51 0.85 -8.69
C GLN A 148 -14.56 1.40 -9.74
N ARG A 149 -13.53 2.14 -9.30
CA ARG A 149 -12.52 2.76 -10.17
C ARG A 149 -11.11 2.38 -9.73
N LEU A 150 -10.34 1.86 -10.66
CA LEU A 150 -8.93 1.52 -10.46
C LEU A 150 -8.08 2.13 -11.57
N ASP A 151 -7.14 2.99 -11.20
CA ASP A 151 -6.15 3.57 -12.12
C ASP A 151 -4.75 3.09 -11.78
N LEU A 152 -4.16 2.34 -12.70
CA LEU A 152 -2.85 1.70 -12.60
C LEU A 152 -1.90 2.17 -13.71
N ARG A 153 -2.25 3.21 -14.47
CA ARG A 153 -1.42 3.72 -15.57
C ARG A 153 -0.05 4.16 -15.09
N VAL A 154 0.92 4.24 -16.00
CA VAL A 154 2.30 4.65 -15.68
C VAL A 154 2.95 3.69 -14.66
N ASN A 155 2.59 2.41 -14.71
CA ASN A 155 3.28 1.32 -14.00
C ASN A 155 3.92 0.34 -15.01
N LYS A 156 4.65 -0.67 -14.54
CA LYS A 156 5.44 -1.61 -15.35
C LYS A 156 4.70 -2.93 -15.61
N LEU A 157 3.43 -2.84 -16.02
CA LEU A 157 2.52 -3.99 -16.08
C LEU A 157 2.68 -4.81 -17.37
N GLY A 158 2.91 -4.13 -18.49
CA GLY A 158 2.83 -4.74 -19.83
C GLY A 158 1.38 -4.92 -20.33
N LYS A 159 1.23 -5.18 -21.63
CA LYS A 159 -0.04 -5.02 -22.36
C LYS A 159 -1.16 -6.05 -22.08
N ARG A 160 -0.90 -7.12 -21.32
CA ARG A 160 -1.78 -8.31 -21.24
C ARG A 160 -2.70 -8.39 -20.00
N TRP A 161 -2.73 -7.39 -19.13
CA TRP A 161 -3.39 -7.52 -17.83
C TRP A 161 -4.83 -7.02 -17.76
N GLU A 162 -5.32 -6.32 -18.79
CA GLU A 162 -6.68 -5.78 -18.77
C GLU A 162 -7.73 -6.87 -18.78
N GLU A 163 -7.64 -7.77 -19.76
CA GLU A 163 -8.54 -8.91 -19.90
C GLU A 163 -8.41 -9.83 -18.67
N LYS A 164 -7.17 -10.09 -18.24
CA LYS A 164 -6.89 -10.99 -17.12
C LYS A 164 -7.47 -10.50 -15.78
N LEU A 165 -7.41 -9.20 -15.49
CA LEU A 165 -8.05 -8.66 -14.27
C LEU A 165 -9.57 -8.68 -14.35
N LYS A 166 -10.15 -8.50 -15.54
CA LYS A 166 -11.62 -8.59 -15.73
C LYS A 166 -12.11 -10.03 -15.60
N GLU A 167 -11.33 -11.01 -16.05
CA GLU A 167 -11.70 -12.44 -16.00
C GLU A 167 -11.39 -13.11 -14.66
N GLN A 168 -10.28 -12.75 -14.00
CA GLN A 168 -9.77 -13.46 -12.82
C GLN A 168 -9.88 -12.63 -11.53
N GLY A 169 -10.24 -11.35 -11.61
CA GLY A 169 -10.29 -10.48 -10.44
C GLY A 169 -11.52 -10.72 -9.57
N GLN A 170 -11.31 -10.84 -8.26
CA GLN A 170 -12.38 -10.79 -7.25
C GLN A 170 -12.81 -9.34 -6.95
N LEU A 171 -13.10 -8.57 -8.01
CA LEU A 171 -13.46 -7.15 -7.94
C LEU A 171 -14.90 -6.95 -8.43
N PRO A 172 -15.91 -7.37 -7.65
CA PRO A 172 -17.30 -7.56 -8.13
C PRO A 172 -18.00 -6.27 -8.57
N LYS A 173 -17.50 -5.10 -8.17
CA LYS A 173 -18.11 -3.79 -8.48
C LYS A 173 -17.26 -2.93 -9.42
N LEU A 174 -16.15 -3.46 -9.94
CA LEU A 174 -15.24 -2.69 -10.77
C LEU A 174 -15.90 -2.35 -12.11
N SER A 175 -16.10 -1.05 -12.37
CA SER A 175 -16.69 -0.55 -13.62
C SER A 175 -15.70 0.24 -14.47
N GLU A 176 -14.66 0.80 -13.85
CA GLU A 176 -13.65 1.61 -14.55
C GLU A 176 -12.23 1.11 -14.21
N LEU A 177 -11.52 0.60 -15.21
CA LEU A 177 -10.14 0.12 -15.10
C LEU A 177 -9.25 0.83 -16.11
N ARG A 178 -8.11 1.37 -15.66
CA ARG A 178 -7.11 2.04 -16.52
C ARG A 178 -5.71 1.50 -16.26
N ILE A 179 -5.00 1.07 -17.30
CA ILE A 179 -3.73 0.31 -17.15
C ILE A 179 -2.67 0.62 -18.22
N THR A 180 -2.98 1.49 -19.19
CA THR A 180 -2.10 1.93 -20.27
C THR A 180 -1.70 3.40 -20.15
#